data_AF-C5EX96-F1
#
_entry.id   AF-C5EX96-F1
#
_cell.length_a   1.000
_cell.length_b   1.000
_cell.length_c   1.000
_cell.angle_alpha   90.00
_cell.angle_beta   90.00
_cell.angle_gamma   90.00
#
_symmetry.space_group_name_H-M   'P 1'
#
loop_
_entity.id
_entity.type
_entity.pdbx_description
1 polymer ?
#
loop_
_entity_poly.entity_id
_entity_poly.type
_entity_poly.pdbx_seq_one_letter_code
_entity_poly.pdbx_strand_id
1 'polypeptide(L)' 'MEFLELLMVLIAMILIIKKPEKEKLAFNLVMISWVIMIVLYVSHKAGGILTNMNL' A
#
# COMPACT_ATOMS: atom_id res chain seq x y z
N MET A 1 -2.78 -10.11 -1.40
CA MET A 1 -2.92 -8.64 -1.22
C MET A 1 -1.62 -8.03 -0.68
N GLU A 2 -0.49 -8.36 -1.31
CA GLU A 2 0.85 -7.82 -0.95
C GLU A 2 1.69 -7.64 -2.23
N PHE A 3 1.49 -8.52 -3.21
CA PHE A 3 2.13 -8.44 -4.53
C PHE A 3 1.87 -7.14 -5.30
N LEU A 4 0.63 -6.60 -5.27
CA LEU A 4 0.31 -5.35 -5.96
C LEU A 4 1.00 -4.14 -5.33
N GLU A 5 1.15 -4.12 -4.00
CA GLU A 5 1.92 -3.09 -3.31
C GLU A 5 3.41 -3.17 -3.63
N LEU A 6 3.97 -4.39 -3.63
CA LEU A 6 5.35 -4.61 -4.06
C LEU A 6 5.59 -4.10 -5.48
N LEU A 7 4.63 -4.30 -6.39
CA LEU A 7 4.70 -3.76 -7.75
C LEU A 7 4.66 -2.23 -7.77
N MET A 8 3.80 -1.59 -6.98
CA MET A 8 3.73 -0.12 -6.88
C MET A 8 5.01 0.49 -6.31
N VAL A 9 5.59 -0.13 -5.28
CA VAL A 9 6.87 0.30 -4.69
C VAL A 9 8.01 0.10 -5.68
N LEU A 10 8.03 -1.01 -6.44
CA LEU A 10 9.02 -1.24 -7.49
C LEU A 10 8.92 -0.18 -8.59
N ILE A 11 7.70 0.16 -9.02
CA ILE A 11 7.47 1.24 -9.99
C ILE A 11 7.96 2.58 -9.44
N ALA A 12 7.67 2.89 -8.18
CA ALA A 12 8.16 4.10 -7.53
C ALA A 12 9.69 4.16 -7.48
N MET A 13 10.35 3.03 -7.16
CA MET A 13 11.81 2.92 -7.11
C MET A 13 12.43 3.12 -8.51
N ILE A 14 11.89 2.47 -9.53
CA ILE A 14 12.34 2.64 -10.92
C ILE A 14 12.13 4.09 -11.37
N LEU A 15 11.05 4.74 -10.93
CA LEU A 15 10.72 6.11 -11.28
C LEU A 15 11.70 7.11 -10.65
N ILE A 16 12.10 6.92 -9.39
CA ILE A 16 13.15 7.73 -8.74
C ILE A 16 14.50 7.56 -9.44
N ILE A 17 14.88 6.32 -9.79
CA ILE A 17 16.16 6.02 -10.44
C ILE A 17 16.22 6.63 -11.85
N LYS A 18 15.15 6.46 -12.65
CA LYS A 18 15.15 6.90 -14.05
C LYS A 18 14.76 8.37 -14.25
N LYS A 19 13.92 8.92 -13.38
CA LYS A 19 13.35 10.27 -13.51
C LYS A 19 13.23 10.92 -12.13
N PRO A 20 14.37 11.33 -11.53
CA PRO A 20 14.37 11.95 -10.19
C PRO A 20 13.53 13.22 -10.12
N GLU A 21 13.35 13.95 -11.23
CA GLU A 21 12.46 15.10 -11.33
C GLU A 21 10.99 14.79 -10.98
N LYS A 22 10.59 13.52 -11.05
CA LYS A 22 9.26 13.04 -10.70
C LYS A 22 9.20 12.42 -9.29
N GLU A 23 10.11 12.79 -8.39
CA GLU A 23 10.16 12.33 -7.00
C GLU A 23 8.79 12.41 -6.31
N LYS A 24 8.08 13.53 -6.47
CA LYS A 24 6.75 13.74 -5.86
C LYS A 24 5.73 12.67 -6.28
N LEU A 25 5.81 12.19 -7.53
CA LEU A 25 4.96 11.10 -8.02
C LEU A 25 5.35 9.75 -7.40
N ALA A 26 6.65 9.46 -7.30
CA ALA A 26 7.12 8.25 -6.63
C ALA A 26 6.73 8.25 -5.14
N PHE A 27 6.90 9.39 -4.47
CA PHE A 27 6.51 9.56 -3.07
C PHE A 27 5.01 9.35 -2.89
N ASN A 28 4.17 9.96 -3.73
CA ASN A 28 2.73 9.74 -3.69
C ASN A 28 2.35 8.28 -3.93
N LEU A 29 3.03 7.58 -4.83
CA LEU A 29 2.83 6.14 -5.08
C LEU A 29 3.10 5.31 -3.82
N VAL A 30 4.20 5.60 -3.11
CA VAL A 30 4.53 4.92 -1.86
C VAL A 30 3.50 5.25 -0.78
N MET A 31 3.09 6.51 -0.64
CA MET A 31 2.07 6.92 0.33
C MET A 31 0.73 6.23 0.10
N ILE A 32 0.27 6.16 -1.16
CA ILE A 32 -0.98 5.46 -1.51
C ILE A 32 -0.88 3.98 -1.20
N SER A 33 0.26 3.34 -1.51
CA SER A 33 0.50 1.94 -1.14
C SER A 33 0.30 1.75 0.36
N TRP A 34 1.00 2.52 1.19
CA TRP A 34 0.90 2.44 2.64
C TRP A 34 -0.53 2.61 3.17
N VAL A 35 -1.29 3.56 2.63
CA VAL A 35 -2.70 3.75 3.02
C VAL A 35 -3.53 2.51 2.69
N ILE A 36 -3.33 1.94 1.50
CA ILE A 36 -4.01 0.69 1.10
C ILE A 36 -3.63 -0.46 2.04
N MET A 37 -2.35 -0.60 2.41
CA MET A 37 -1.89 -1.62 3.36
C MET A 37 -2.61 -1.50 4.71
N ILE A 38 -2.67 -0.28 5.26
CA ILE A 38 -3.33 0.00 6.53
C ILE A 38 -4.81 -0.35 6.44
N VAL A 39 -5.50 0.10 5.40
CA VAL A 39 -6.94 -0.17 5.20
C VAL A 39 -7.19 -1.67 5.07
N LEU A 40 -6.38 -2.39 4.29
CA LEU A 40 -6.54 -3.83 4.11
C LEU A 40 -6.22 -4.59 5.40
N TYR A 41 -5.16 -4.23 6.11
CA TYR A 41 -4.80 -4.81 7.39
C TYR A 41 -5.90 -4.62 8.43
N VAL A 42 -6.39 -3.39 8.58
CA VAL A 42 -7.49 -3.05 9.49
C VAL A 42 -8.77 -3.76 9.08
N SER A 43 -9.13 -3.77 7.79
CA SER A 43 -10.34 -4.44 7.31
C SER A 43 -10.28 -5.96 7.52
N HIS A 44 -9.14 -6.57 7.28
CA HIS A 44 -8.95 -8.01 7.48
C HIS A 44 -8.99 -8.38 8.97
N LYS A 45 -8.36 -7.57 9.84
CA LYS A 45 -8.44 -7.74 11.30
C LYS A 45 -9.83 -7.43 11.84
N ALA A 46 -10.51 -6.41 11.33
CA ALA A 46 -11.87 -6.05 11.71
C ALA A 46 -12.86 -7.15 11.32
N GLY A 47 -12.70 -7.77 10.14
CA GLY A 47 -13.43 -8.98 9.77
C GLY A 47 -13.22 -10.09 10.81
N GLY A 48 -11.98 -10.40 11.18
CA GLY A 48 -11.68 -11.37 12.22
C GLY A 48 -12.21 -11.00 13.62
N ILE A 49 -12.28 -9.72 13.97
CA ILE A 49 -12.84 -9.23 15.24
C ILE A 49 -14.37 -9.35 15.22
N LEU A 50 -15.04 -8.92 14.15
CA LEU A 50 -16.49 -9.01 13.99
C LEU A 50 -16.97 -10.46 13.90
N THR A 51 -16.20 -11.36 13.30
CA THR A 51 -16.51 -12.80 13.25
C THR A 51 -16.25 -13.50 14.59
N ASN A 52 -15.28 -13.05 15.39
CA ASN A 52 -15.03 -13.58 16.75
C ASN A 52 -15.91 -12.95 17.83
N MET A 53 -16.48 -11.77 17.59
CA MET A 53 -17.59 -11.23 18.39
C MET A 53 -18.81 -12.05 18.03
N ASN A 54 -19.05 -13.12 18.79
CA ASN A 54 -20.22 -14.00 18.68
C ASN A 54 -21.54 -13.21 18.72
N LEU A 55 -21.99 -12.77 17.55
CA LEU A 55 -23.34 -12.29 17.25
C LEU A 55 -24.25 -13.49 17.00
#